data_AF-A0AA36JI48-F1
#
_entry.id   AF-A0AA36JI48-F1
#
_cell.length_a   1.000
_cell.length_b   1.000
_cell.length_c   1.000
_cell.angle_alpha   90.00
_cell.angle_beta   90.00
_cell.angle_gamma   90.00
#
_symmetry.space_group_name_H-M   'P 1'
#
loop_
_entity.id
_entity.type
_entity.pdbx_description
1 polymer ?
#
loop_
_entity_poly.entity_id
_entity_poly.type
_entity_poly.pdbx_seq_one_letter_code
_entity_poly.pdbx_strand_id
1 'polypeptide(L)'
;MAAWIFLGLAVATTAAAAGPVPEPLPAEQTPHQRALFAKHAAAAAAASAEATGEVLAFLDSSDFREALRRCCAELLPLSALELLKRYRAEARSAELAHALPAESLTAVWPDVTLAELEEHGWFLNEWQAGLLHGNATPGTPQAVNDLVQQRLYGCRPFTSPTAPTWAEAAGRLIYVAHNMRRLDYGSMPSFGDVVAVFNTTYVHDMVLTMPYDSGQYGMSCWHQGIPEGFAPPQLNCSSWGEVLGTLDHFDHLILPNLYMMGNWSLGNFSFRYNMSANVQSLFGRSAIAKLPYEAIPPVDTFEAVQYLETNILGNPRLPAGVSFLIGNGGTLFGTALGRQLQRVAAARGWPLFWAMTGLPSPQTQANFTLPLLPSNRRFADPASHRALTDAPLAENAEKGFEEVWAQAKELRENRNLTEADSEGWWQQLTATQLMVAPVTHGRCASHCVAQLSVGCVCRVAKVEVMLV
;
A
#
# COMPACT_ATOMS: atom_id res chain seq x y z
N MET A 1 -20.51 -34.57 -76.26
CA MET A 1 -19.70 -33.54 -75.56
C MET A 1 -20.01 -33.66 -74.08
N ALA A 2 -19.09 -34.23 -73.29
CA ALA A 2 -19.25 -34.41 -71.85
C ALA A 2 -18.24 -33.49 -71.14
N ALA A 3 -18.76 -32.54 -70.37
CA ALA A 3 -17.96 -31.59 -69.61
C ALA A 3 -17.67 -32.17 -68.21
N TRP A 4 -16.39 -32.29 -67.88
CA TRP A 4 -15.90 -32.66 -66.55
C TRP A 4 -15.77 -31.39 -65.69
N ILE A 5 -16.46 -31.37 -64.55
CA ILE A 5 -16.32 -30.33 -63.52
C ILE A 5 -15.31 -30.84 -62.48
N PHE A 6 -14.15 -30.19 -62.38
CA PHE A 6 -13.21 -30.40 -61.28
C PHE A 6 -13.56 -29.45 -60.12
N LEU A 7 -14.07 -30.01 -59.03
CA LEU A 7 -14.13 -29.32 -57.73
C LEU A 7 -12.75 -29.38 -57.08
N GLY A 8 -12.06 -28.24 -57.00
CA GLY A 8 -10.83 -28.10 -56.21
C GLY A 8 -11.15 -27.82 -54.75
N LEU A 9 -10.85 -28.77 -53.86
CA LEU A 9 -10.87 -28.57 -52.41
C LEU A 9 -9.63 -27.75 -52.01
N ALA A 10 -9.81 -26.49 -51.63
CA ALA A 10 -8.76 -25.70 -50.99
C ALA A 10 -8.69 -26.07 -49.51
N VAL A 11 -7.64 -26.81 -49.10
CA VAL A 11 -7.35 -27.08 -47.69
C VAL A 11 -6.69 -25.84 -47.11
N ALA A 12 -7.47 -25.00 -46.42
CA ALA A 12 -6.93 -23.90 -45.63
C ALA A 12 -6.23 -24.47 -44.39
N THR A 13 -4.90 -24.55 -44.42
CA THR A 13 -4.10 -24.82 -43.23
C THR A 13 -4.14 -23.59 -42.34
N THR A 14 -5.03 -23.58 -41.34
CA THR A 14 -4.95 -22.62 -40.24
C THR A 14 -3.67 -22.91 -39.47
N ALA A 15 -2.63 -22.11 -39.70
CA ALA A 15 -1.48 -22.08 -38.81
C ALA A 15 -1.99 -21.68 -37.42
N ALA A 16 -2.00 -22.63 -36.49
CA ALA A 16 -2.24 -22.33 -35.09
C ALA A 16 -1.15 -21.35 -34.68
N ALA A 17 -1.52 -20.08 -34.46
CA ALA A 17 -0.61 -19.11 -33.88
C ALA A 17 -0.10 -19.72 -32.57
N ALA A 18 1.21 -19.94 -32.48
CA ALA A 18 1.82 -20.34 -31.22
C ALA A 18 1.37 -19.32 -30.18
N GLY A 19 0.72 -19.79 -29.11
CA GLY A 19 0.30 -18.91 -28.04
C GLY A 19 1.50 -18.13 -27.48
N PRO A 20 1.26 -16.99 -26.82
CA PRO A 20 2.33 -16.24 -26.17
C PRO A 20 3.13 -17.18 -25.26
N VAL A 21 4.46 -17.11 -25.34
CA VAL A 21 5.33 -17.88 -24.46
C VAL A 21 5.11 -17.36 -23.04
N PRO A 22 4.76 -18.22 -22.06
CA PRO A 22 4.51 -17.77 -20.70
C PRO A 22 5.78 -17.15 -20.11
N GLU A 23 5.62 -16.01 -19.45
CA GLU A 23 6.74 -15.30 -18.82
C GLU A 23 7.40 -16.16 -17.73
N PRO A 24 8.75 -16.17 -17.64
CA PRO A 24 9.43 -17.00 -16.67
C PRO A 24 9.18 -16.50 -15.24
N LEU A 25 8.91 -17.44 -14.33
CA LEU A 25 8.80 -17.19 -12.90
C LEU A 25 10.10 -16.51 -12.40
N PRO A 26 10.06 -15.24 -11.94
CA PRO A 26 11.25 -14.56 -11.45
C PRO A 26 11.77 -15.22 -10.17
N ALA A 27 13.05 -15.06 -9.85
CA ALA A 27 13.54 -15.42 -8.52
C ALA A 27 12.87 -14.54 -7.46
N GLU A 28 12.56 -15.11 -6.30
CA GLU A 28 11.96 -14.36 -5.19
C GLU A 28 12.84 -13.19 -4.76
N GLN A 29 14.14 -13.42 -4.66
CA GLN A 29 15.15 -12.38 -4.76
C GLN A 29 16.28 -12.89 -5.66
N THR A 30 16.77 -12.04 -6.54
CA THR A 30 18.00 -12.32 -7.30
C THR A 30 19.22 -12.26 -6.37
N PRO A 31 20.37 -12.87 -6.75
CA PRO A 31 21.62 -12.68 -6.02
C PRO A 31 22.01 -11.22 -5.83
N HIS A 32 21.68 -10.36 -6.82
CA HIS A 32 21.92 -8.91 -6.76
C HIS A 32 21.04 -8.25 -5.69
N GLN A 33 19.75 -8.53 -5.67
CA GLN A 33 18.80 -7.98 -4.68
C GLN A 33 19.18 -8.37 -3.24
N ARG A 34 19.58 -9.63 -3.00
CA ARG A 34 20.10 -10.04 -1.68
C ARG A 34 21.35 -9.29 -1.26
N ALA A 35 22.29 -9.09 -2.18
CA ALA A 35 23.52 -8.35 -1.92
C ALA A 35 23.23 -6.86 -1.62
N LEU A 36 22.29 -6.25 -2.35
CA LEU A 36 21.83 -4.89 -2.10
C LEU A 36 21.16 -4.77 -0.72
N PHE A 37 20.24 -5.67 -0.38
CA PHE A 37 19.60 -5.68 0.93
C PHE A 37 20.63 -5.79 2.04
N ALA A 38 21.56 -6.74 1.96
CA ALA A 38 22.62 -6.91 2.96
C ALA A 38 23.49 -5.65 3.12
N LYS A 39 23.84 -4.99 2.01
CA LYS A 39 24.58 -3.72 2.02
C LYS A 39 23.80 -2.62 2.74
N HIS A 40 22.53 -2.44 2.37
CA HIS A 40 21.68 -1.40 2.97
C HIS A 40 21.35 -1.70 4.43
N ALA A 41 21.09 -2.95 4.80
CA ALA A 41 20.87 -3.36 6.17
C ALA A 41 22.06 -3.04 7.09
N ALA A 42 23.29 -3.28 6.62
CA ALA A 42 24.50 -2.92 7.34
C ALA A 42 24.65 -1.39 7.51
N ALA A 43 24.36 -0.61 6.46
CA ALA A 43 24.38 0.85 6.50
C ALA A 43 23.29 1.41 7.43
N ALA A 44 22.09 0.85 7.35
CA ALA A 44 20.94 1.19 8.19
C ALA A 44 21.24 0.94 9.67
N ALA A 45 21.84 -0.20 10.00
CA ALA A 45 22.24 -0.53 11.37
C ALA A 45 23.23 0.51 11.94
N ALA A 46 24.25 0.87 11.17
CA ALA A 46 25.22 1.89 11.56
C ALA A 46 24.57 3.27 11.74
N ALA A 47 23.80 3.72 10.75
CA ALA A 47 23.13 5.02 10.77
C ALA A 47 22.10 5.12 11.91
N SER A 48 21.33 4.06 12.16
CA SER A 48 20.40 4.01 13.29
C SER A 48 21.10 4.04 14.63
N ALA A 49 22.23 3.35 14.79
CA ALA A 49 23.02 3.41 16.03
C ALA A 49 23.52 4.83 16.30
N GLU A 50 24.03 5.53 15.28
CA GLU A 50 24.47 6.92 15.36
C GLU A 50 23.32 7.88 15.69
N ALA A 51 22.21 7.77 14.98
CA ALA A 51 21.05 8.66 15.15
C ALA A 51 20.24 8.41 16.43
N THR A 52 20.38 7.24 17.08
CA THR A 52 19.59 6.88 18.27
C THR A 52 19.71 7.94 19.37
N GLY A 53 20.90 8.47 19.60
CA GLY A 53 21.11 9.51 20.63
C GLY A 53 20.32 10.80 20.36
N GLU A 54 20.33 11.25 19.12
CA GLU A 54 19.59 12.44 18.68
C GLU A 54 18.07 12.22 18.75
N VAL A 55 17.59 11.06 18.30
CA VAL A 55 16.17 10.70 18.41
C VAL A 55 15.72 10.68 19.87
N LEU A 56 16.51 10.09 20.78
CA LEU A 56 16.19 10.09 22.20
C LEU A 56 16.16 11.51 22.78
N ALA A 57 17.10 12.38 22.40
CA ALA A 57 17.11 13.77 22.82
C ALA A 57 15.87 14.53 22.30
N PHE A 58 15.46 14.29 21.05
CA PHE A 58 14.24 14.85 20.49
C PHE A 58 12.99 14.38 21.24
N LEU A 59 12.87 13.09 21.51
CA LEU A 59 11.75 12.51 22.27
C LEU A 59 11.69 13.00 23.72
N ASP A 60 12.79 13.55 24.26
CA ASP A 60 12.83 14.17 25.58
C ASP A 60 12.69 15.70 25.56
N SER A 61 12.73 16.32 24.38
CA SER A 61 12.65 17.77 24.22
C SER A 61 11.32 18.35 24.70
N SER A 62 11.34 19.59 25.19
CA SER A 62 10.13 20.29 25.66
C SER A 62 9.04 20.36 24.59
N ASP A 63 9.43 20.58 23.33
CA ASP A 63 8.51 20.77 22.22
C ASP A 63 7.81 19.47 21.85
N PHE A 64 8.54 18.36 21.82
CA PHE A 64 7.96 17.04 21.63
C PHE A 64 7.04 16.66 22.78
N ARG A 65 7.46 16.88 24.03
CA ARG A 65 6.65 16.58 25.21
C ARG A 65 5.37 17.42 25.28
N GLU A 66 5.44 18.69 24.87
CA GLU A 66 4.27 19.56 24.73
C GLU A 66 3.34 19.09 23.61
N ALA A 67 3.87 18.62 22.47
CA ALA A 67 3.07 18.01 21.41
C ALA A 67 2.33 16.75 21.90
N LEU A 68 3.01 15.85 22.63
CA LEU A 68 2.38 14.67 23.23
C LEU A 68 1.29 15.04 24.23
N ARG A 69 1.49 16.08 25.05
CA ARG A 69 0.49 16.55 26.02
C ARG A 69 -0.85 16.89 25.37
N ARG A 70 -0.84 17.35 24.13
CA ARG A 70 -2.05 17.76 23.38
C ARG A 70 -2.83 16.61 22.77
N CYS A 71 -2.17 15.51 22.42
CA CYS A 71 -2.79 14.41 21.66
C CYS A 71 -2.83 13.06 22.40
N CYS A 72 -1.85 12.77 23.25
CA CYS A 72 -1.68 11.46 23.90
C CYS A 72 -0.95 11.61 25.25
N ALA A 73 -1.61 12.29 26.20
CA ALA A 73 -1.06 12.57 27.53
C ALA A 73 -0.67 11.28 28.32
N GLU A 74 -1.26 10.14 27.99
CA GLU A 74 -0.93 8.83 28.56
C GLU A 74 0.49 8.35 28.21
N LEU A 75 1.13 8.95 27.20
CA LEU A 75 2.51 8.65 26.81
C LEU A 75 3.53 9.53 27.57
N LEU A 76 3.11 10.62 28.19
CA LEU A 76 3.99 11.54 28.93
C LEU A 76 4.81 10.86 30.04
N PRO A 77 4.28 9.88 30.80
CA PRO A 77 5.08 9.21 31.85
C PRO A 77 6.21 8.33 31.31
N LEU A 78 6.23 8.01 30.01
CA LEU A 78 7.24 7.13 29.42
C LEU A 78 8.54 7.91 29.17
N SER A 79 9.66 7.26 29.47
CA SER A 79 10.98 7.77 29.07
C SER A 79 11.11 7.80 27.53
N ALA A 80 12.02 8.64 27.02
CA ALA A 80 12.34 8.68 25.59
C ALA A 80 12.72 7.29 25.03
N LEU A 81 13.44 6.48 25.81
CA LEU A 81 13.82 5.12 25.44
C LEU A 81 12.61 4.18 25.33
N GLU A 82 11.65 4.27 26.25
CA GLU A 82 10.42 3.48 26.18
C GLU A 82 9.54 3.88 25.00
N LEU A 83 9.44 5.19 24.72
CA LEU A 83 8.73 5.69 23.53
C LEU A 83 9.37 5.17 22.24
N LEU A 84 10.70 5.26 22.12
CA LEU A 84 11.42 4.76 20.95
C LEU A 84 11.27 3.24 20.81
N LYS A 85 11.32 2.48 21.91
CA LYS A 85 11.07 1.02 21.90
C LYS A 85 9.67 0.69 21.38
N ARG A 86 8.64 1.44 21.81
CA ARG A 86 7.27 1.26 21.32
C ARG A 86 7.13 1.63 19.85
N TYR A 87 7.74 2.74 19.42
CA TYR A 87 7.75 3.15 18.02
C TYR A 87 8.40 2.09 17.12
N ARG A 88 9.57 1.57 17.52
CA ARG A 88 10.26 0.46 16.85
C ARG A 88 9.39 -0.78 16.72
N ALA A 89 8.67 -1.13 17.78
CA ALA A 89 7.83 -2.31 17.79
C ALA A 89 6.56 -2.14 16.93
N GLU A 90 5.97 -0.94 16.95
CA GLU A 90 4.85 -0.59 16.09
C GLU A 90 5.24 -0.65 14.62
N ALA A 91 6.36 -0.07 14.23
CA ALA A 91 6.84 -0.11 12.85
C ALA A 91 7.01 -1.54 12.31
N ARG A 92 7.50 -2.48 13.12
CA ARG A 92 7.61 -3.90 12.70
C ARG A 92 6.25 -4.59 12.53
N SER A 93 5.20 -4.06 13.15
CA SER A 93 3.86 -4.68 13.16
C SER A 93 2.87 -3.98 12.22
N ALA A 94 3.12 -2.71 11.89
CA ALA A 94 2.26 -1.92 11.03
C ALA A 94 2.19 -2.49 9.60
N GLU A 95 1.06 -2.25 8.95
CA GLU A 95 0.77 -2.79 7.61
C GLU A 95 1.75 -2.23 6.56
N LEU A 96 2.21 -3.12 5.69
CA LEU A 96 2.97 -2.80 4.49
C LEU A 96 2.02 -2.86 3.31
N ALA A 97 1.48 -1.71 2.93
CA ALA A 97 0.35 -1.57 2.02
C ALA A 97 0.78 -1.07 0.63
N HIS A 98 0.49 -1.84 -0.40
CA HIS A 98 0.66 -1.43 -1.80
C HIS A 98 -0.73 -1.30 -2.44
N ALA A 99 -1.05 -0.09 -2.92
CA ALA A 99 -2.28 0.16 -3.65
C ALA A 99 -2.05 -0.09 -5.14
N LEU A 100 -2.99 -0.81 -5.74
CA LEU A 100 -2.98 -1.25 -7.12
C LEU A 100 -4.38 -1.03 -7.74
N PRO A 101 -4.50 -0.90 -9.06
CA PRO A 101 -5.79 -0.75 -9.71
C PRO A 101 -6.49 -2.11 -9.87
N ALA A 102 -7.81 -2.15 -9.74
CA ALA A 102 -8.59 -3.37 -9.91
C ALA A 102 -8.50 -3.92 -11.34
N GLU A 103 -8.43 -3.01 -12.32
CA GLU A 103 -8.27 -3.29 -13.76
C GLU A 103 -7.20 -2.37 -14.37
N SER A 104 -6.68 -2.75 -15.53
CA SER A 104 -5.68 -1.93 -16.23
C SER A 104 -6.30 -0.60 -16.64
N LEU A 105 -5.96 0.48 -15.95
CA LEU A 105 -6.32 1.82 -16.34
C LEU A 105 -5.28 2.36 -17.33
N THR A 106 -5.64 3.36 -18.12
CA THR A 106 -4.66 4.27 -18.74
C THR A 106 -4.05 5.19 -17.67
N ALA A 107 -3.73 4.62 -16.50
CA ALA A 107 -3.15 5.34 -15.39
C ALA A 107 -1.75 5.80 -15.76
N VAL A 108 -1.30 6.82 -15.06
CA VAL A 108 0.08 7.35 -15.15
C VAL A 108 1.12 6.27 -14.82
N TRP A 109 0.72 5.24 -14.09
CA TRP A 109 1.56 4.16 -13.60
C TRP A 109 0.90 2.81 -13.91
N PRO A 110 1.50 1.95 -14.76
CA PRO A 110 1.04 0.59 -14.91
C PRO A 110 1.39 -0.19 -13.64
N ASP A 111 0.45 -0.97 -13.16
CA ASP A 111 0.62 -1.77 -11.96
C ASP A 111 -0.21 -3.05 -12.04
N VAL A 112 0.06 -4.00 -11.16
CA VAL A 112 -0.62 -5.30 -11.13
C VAL A 112 -2.12 -5.13 -10.91
N THR A 113 -2.92 -5.89 -11.64
CA THR A 113 -4.38 -5.87 -11.59
C THR A 113 -4.96 -7.11 -10.90
N LEU A 114 -6.27 -7.14 -10.66
CA LEU A 114 -6.93 -8.33 -10.10
C LEU A 114 -6.79 -9.56 -10.99
N ALA A 115 -6.83 -9.39 -12.32
CA ALA A 115 -6.65 -10.48 -13.26
C ALA A 115 -5.25 -11.07 -13.17
N GLU A 116 -4.22 -10.22 -13.05
CA GLU A 116 -2.84 -10.66 -12.93
C GLU A 116 -2.55 -11.28 -11.56
N LEU A 117 -3.18 -10.78 -10.48
CA LEU A 117 -3.18 -11.44 -9.17
C LEU A 117 -3.87 -12.80 -9.19
N GLU A 118 -4.75 -13.09 -10.15
CA GLU A 118 -5.36 -14.42 -10.34
C GLU A 118 -4.42 -15.34 -11.12
N GLU A 119 -3.77 -14.81 -12.15
CA GLU A 119 -2.94 -15.58 -13.09
C GLU A 119 -1.54 -15.95 -12.55
N HIS A 120 -0.87 -15.04 -11.84
CA HIS A 120 0.55 -15.19 -11.55
C HIS A 120 0.86 -15.78 -10.16
N GLY A 121 1.92 -16.58 -10.06
CA GLY A 121 2.36 -17.19 -8.79
C GLY A 121 3.15 -16.26 -7.86
N TRP A 122 3.32 -14.99 -8.22
CA TRP A 122 4.08 -13.98 -7.47
C TRP A 122 3.41 -12.61 -7.64
N PHE A 123 3.74 -11.67 -6.76
CA PHE A 123 3.29 -10.29 -6.88
C PHE A 123 4.16 -9.56 -7.91
N LEU A 124 3.56 -9.07 -8.99
CA LEU A 124 4.27 -8.33 -10.03
C LEU A 124 4.61 -6.93 -9.52
N ASN A 125 5.78 -6.42 -9.88
CA ASN A 125 6.06 -4.99 -9.73
C ASN A 125 5.53 -4.18 -10.93
N GLU A 126 5.49 -2.85 -10.78
CA GLU A 126 5.03 -1.90 -11.81
C GLU A 126 5.72 -2.09 -13.18
N TRP A 127 7.00 -2.48 -13.19
CA TRP A 127 7.74 -2.70 -14.43
C TRP A 127 7.31 -3.96 -15.15
N GLN A 128 7.04 -5.04 -14.41
CA GLN A 128 6.52 -6.29 -14.98
C GLN A 128 5.10 -6.10 -15.49
N ALA A 129 4.23 -5.43 -14.72
CA ALA A 129 2.88 -5.09 -15.15
C ALA A 129 2.91 -4.20 -16.41
N GLY A 130 3.78 -3.18 -16.44
CA GLY A 130 3.96 -2.32 -17.61
C GLY A 130 4.37 -3.06 -18.88
N LEU A 131 5.15 -4.14 -18.77
CA LEU A 131 5.49 -5.01 -19.92
C LEU A 131 4.28 -5.80 -20.40
N LEU A 132 3.48 -6.35 -19.49
CA LEU A 132 2.25 -7.09 -19.85
C LEU A 132 1.22 -6.18 -20.51
N HIS A 133 1.13 -4.92 -20.08
CA HIS A 133 0.17 -3.95 -20.62
C HIS A 133 0.63 -3.30 -21.93
N GLY A 134 1.87 -3.53 -22.37
CA GLY A 134 2.46 -2.83 -23.52
C GLY A 134 2.75 -1.34 -23.25
N ASN A 135 2.76 -0.92 -21.98
CA ASN A 135 2.91 0.46 -21.52
C ASN A 135 4.32 0.77 -20.98
N ALA A 136 5.35 0.06 -21.42
CA ALA A 136 6.75 0.30 -21.07
C ALA A 136 7.33 1.58 -21.72
N THR A 137 6.52 2.62 -21.90
CA THR A 137 6.91 3.82 -22.63
C THR A 137 7.79 4.75 -21.81
N PRO A 138 8.99 5.09 -22.29
CA PRO A 138 9.88 6.08 -21.68
C PRO A 138 9.31 7.51 -21.76
N GLY A 139 9.73 8.38 -20.84
CA GLY A 139 9.43 9.83 -20.86
C GLY A 139 8.31 10.28 -19.92
N THR A 140 7.79 9.36 -19.11
CA THR A 140 6.75 9.58 -18.10
C THR A 140 7.37 9.65 -16.71
N PRO A 141 6.58 9.90 -15.64
CA PRO A 141 7.03 9.74 -14.26
C PRO A 141 7.82 8.44 -13.96
N GLN A 142 7.71 7.39 -14.79
CA GLN A 142 8.54 6.18 -14.74
C GLN A 142 10.04 6.43 -14.86
N ALA A 143 10.47 7.49 -15.58
CA ALA A 143 11.87 7.84 -15.67
C ALA A 143 12.45 8.29 -14.31
N VAL A 144 11.64 8.98 -13.51
CA VAL A 144 11.99 9.33 -12.12
C VAL A 144 12.09 8.05 -11.30
N ASN A 145 11.10 7.17 -11.38
CA ASN A 145 11.09 5.92 -10.62
C ASN A 145 12.32 5.06 -10.94
N ASP A 146 12.70 4.93 -12.21
CA ASP A 146 13.91 4.21 -12.61
C ASP A 146 15.17 4.84 -12.00
N LEU A 147 15.33 6.16 -12.15
CA LEU A 147 16.47 6.90 -11.60
C LEU A 147 16.58 6.75 -10.09
N VAL A 148 15.45 6.89 -9.38
CA VAL A 148 15.35 6.73 -7.93
C VAL A 148 15.74 5.32 -7.51
N GLN A 149 15.23 4.31 -8.20
CA GLN A 149 15.58 2.91 -7.96
C GLN A 149 17.07 2.62 -8.19
N GLN A 150 17.67 3.22 -9.23
CA GLN A 150 19.10 3.08 -9.47
C GLN A 150 19.93 3.76 -8.37
N ARG A 151 19.61 5.02 -8.05
CA ARG A 151 20.44 5.86 -7.18
C ARG A 151 20.30 5.51 -5.70
N LEU A 152 19.08 5.39 -5.18
CA LEU A 152 18.85 5.14 -3.76
C LEU A 152 18.92 3.65 -3.45
N TYR A 153 18.26 2.83 -4.26
CA TYR A 153 18.11 1.41 -3.99
C TYR A 153 19.24 0.56 -4.58
N GLY A 154 19.98 1.06 -5.57
CA GLY A 154 21.08 0.36 -6.23
C GLY A 154 20.63 -0.65 -7.28
N CYS A 155 19.39 -0.54 -7.77
CA CYS A 155 18.89 -1.34 -8.89
C CYS A 155 19.77 -1.13 -10.12
N ARG A 156 19.92 -2.18 -10.95
CA ARG A 156 20.70 -2.08 -12.17
C ARG A 156 19.98 -1.20 -13.19
N PRO A 157 20.68 -0.35 -13.97
CA PRO A 157 20.06 0.32 -15.10
C PRO A 157 19.54 -0.70 -16.09
N PHE A 158 18.46 -0.35 -16.78
CA PHE A 158 17.98 -1.13 -17.91
C PHE A 158 18.96 -1.04 -19.09
N THR A 159 19.13 -2.14 -19.81
CA THR A 159 19.90 -2.16 -21.07
C THR A 159 19.25 -1.25 -22.11
N SER A 160 17.91 -1.26 -22.16
CA SER A 160 17.11 -0.30 -22.90
C SER A 160 16.10 0.36 -21.95
N PRO A 161 16.25 1.65 -21.62
CA PRO A 161 15.31 2.36 -20.73
C PRO A 161 13.86 2.35 -21.25
N THR A 162 13.68 2.13 -22.54
CA THR A 162 12.38 2.21 -23.22
C THR A 162 11.76 0.84 -23.49
N ALA A 163 12.50 -0.22 -23.20
CA ALA A 163 12.11 -1.60 -23.49
C ALA A 163 12.92 -2.53 -22.56
N PRO A 164 12.70 -2.45 -21.23
CA PRO A 164 13.36 -3.38 -20.33
C PRO A 164 12.92 -4.81 -20.65
N THR A 165 13.83 -5.75 -20.50
CA THR A 165 13.47 -7.17 -20.57
C THR A 165 12.72 -7.59 -19.31
N TRP A 166 11.96 -8.70 -19.40
CA TRP A 166 11.29 -9.29 -18.24
C TRP A 166 12.25 -9.57 -17.07
N ALA A 167 13.46 -10.07 -17.37
CA ALA A 167 14.48 -10.35 -16.36
C ALA A 167 15.00 -9.10 -15.67
N GLU A 168 15.10 -7.97 -16.39
CA GLU A 168 15.48 -6.70 -15.78
C GLU A 168 14.34 -6.08 -14.96
N ALA A 169 13.10 -6.15 -15.45
CA ALA A 169 11.91 -5.71 -14.72
C ALA A 169 11.73 -6.49 -13.41
N ALA A 170 11.95 -7.81 -13.42
CA ALA A 170 11.95 -8.65 -12.21
C ALA A 170 13.02 -8.28 -11.17
N GLY A 171 14.04 -7.49 -11.57
CA GLY A 171 15.07 -6.97 -10.68
C GLY A 171 14.68 -5.68 -9.93
N ARG A 172 13.49 -5.15 -10.20
CA ARG A 172 12.96 -3.90 -9.62
C ARG A 172 12.17 -4.16 -8.34
N LEU A 173 11.94 -3.08 -7.57
CA LEU A 173 11.22 -3.14 -6.31
C LEU A 173 9.70 -2.98 -6.50
N ILE A 174 8.94 -3.31 -5.46
CA ILE A 174 7.52 -3.00 -5.32
C ILE A 174 7.39 -1.81 -4.37
N TYR A 175 6.63 -0.78 -4.77
CA TYR A 175 6.41 0.41 -3.94
C TYR A 175 5.40 0.14 -2.82
N VAL A 176 5.68 0.54 -1.59
CA VAL A 176 4.84 0.19 -0.45
C VAL A 176 4.77 1.33 0.55
N ALA A 177 3.56 1.68 0.98
CA ALA A 177 3.33 2.59 2.09
C ALA A 177 3.37 1.85 3.43
N HIS A 178 4.07 2.42 4.41
CA HIS A 178 4.08 1.91 5.78
C HIS A 178 2.97 2.58 6.60
N ASN A 179 1.96 1.81 6.98
CA ASN A 179 0.73 2.33 7.59
C ASN A 179 0.86 2.69 9.10
N MET A 180 1.86 3.49 9.45
CA MET A 180 2.11 3.95 10.83
C MET A 180 0.99 4.86 11.38
N ARG A 181 0.16 5.44 10.51
CA ARG A 181 -0.95 6.36 10.85
C ARG A 181 -2.31 5.68 10.91
N ARG A 182 -2.35 4.34 10.82
CA ARG A 182 -3.57 3.52 10.89
C ARG A 182 -4.66 3.98 9.92
N LEU A 183 -4.28 4.26 8.67
CA LEU A 183 -5.21 4.54 7.59
C LEU A 183 -6.03 3.27 7.29
N ASP A 184 -7.34 3.40 7.13
CA ASP A 184 -8.22 2.27 6.82
C ASP A 184 -7.88 1.61 5.51
N TYR A 185 -7.37 2.37 4.55
CA TYR A 185 -6.98 1.83 3.26
C TYR A 185 -5.54 1.32 3.24
N GLY A 186 -4.77 1.51 4.31
CA GLY A 186 -3.35 1.14 4.34
C GLY A 186 -2.43 2.14 3.65
N SER A 187 -2.88 2.71 2.53
CA SER A 187 -2.16 3.70 1.74
C SER A 187 -3.09 4.82 1.24
N MET A 188 -2.62 5.62 0.28
CA MET A 188 -3.40 6.65 -0.41
C MET A 188 -4.35 6.04 -1.44
N PRO A 189 -5.67 6.32 -1.37
CA PRO A 189 -6.64 5.87 -2.38
C PRO A 189 -6.38 6.36 -3.82
N SER A 190 -5.52 7.37 -4.00
CA SER A 190 -5.17 7.90 -5.32
C SER A 190 -4.25 6.97 -6.13
N PHE A 191 -3.58 6.02 -5.50
CA PHE A 191 -2.66 5.08 -6.17
C PHE A 191 -3.36 3.83 -6.73
N GLY A 192 -4.56 3.52 -6.25
CA GLY A 192 -5.31 2.34 -6.68
C GLY A 192 -6.55 2.15 -5.81
N ASP A 193 -7.48 1.32 -6.27
CA ASP A 193 -8.74 1.00 -5.60
C ASP A 193 -8.76 -0.40 -4.94
N VAL A 194 -7.67 -1.15 -5.06
CA VAL A 194 -7.34 -2.32 -4.23
C VAL A 194 -6.02 -2.09 -3.50
N VAL A 195 -5.89 -2.58 -2.27
CA VAL A 195 -4.60 -2.66 -1.55
C VAL A 195 -4.26 -4.11 -1.23
N ALA A 196 -3.04 -4.50 -1.56
CA ALA A 196 -2.42 -5.70 -1.03
C ALA A 196 -1.60 -5.35 0.21
N VAL A 197 -1.90 -6.01 1.34
CA VAL A 197 -1.09 -5.89 2.56
C VAL A 197 -0.15 -7.07 2.65
N PHE A 198 1.15 -6.79 2.62
CA PHE A 198 2.18 -7.83 2.63
C PHE A 198 2.33 -8.50 4.00
N ASN A 199 2.72 -9.77 3.96
CA ASN A 199 3.12 -10.51 5.15
C ASN A 199 4.50 -10.03 5.60
N THR A 200 4.53 -9.20 6.64
CA THR A 200 5.75 -8.57 7.16
C THR A 200 6.83 -9.58 7.54
N THR A 201 6.45 -10.76 8.05
CA THR A 201 7.42 -11.83 8.36
C THR A 201 8.02 -12.41 7.10
N TYR A 202 7.20 -12.58 6.05
CA TYR A 202 7.65 -13.11 4.76
C TYR A 202 8.61 -12.15 4.05
N VAL A 203 8.25 -10.86 3.98
CA VAL A 203 9.02 -9.85 3.22
C VAL A 203 10.12 -9.17 4.05
N HIS A 204 10.32 -9.58 5.31
CA HIS A 204 11.19 -8.90 6.27
C HIS A 204 12.58 -8.56 5.71
N ASP A 205 13.26 -9.56 5.13
CA ASP A 205 14.62 -9.44 4.59
C ASP A 205 14.66 -8.95 3.12
N MET A 206 13.58 -8.31 2.69
CA MET A 206 13.45 -7.68 1.37
C MET A 206 13.13 -6.19 1.48
N VAL A 207 12.79 -5.72 2.68
CA VAL A 207 12.20 -4.40 2.87
C VAL A 207 13.27 -3.33 3.11
N LEU A 208 13.23 -2.27 2.31
CA LEU A 208 14.04 -1.07 2.45
C LEU A 208 13.14 0.15 2.68
N THR A 209 13.47 0.96 3.68
CA THR A 209 12.63 2.08 4.11
C THR A 209 13.27 3.43 3.80
N MET A 210 12.46 4.39 3.38
CA MET A 210 12.79 5.78 3.14
C MET A 210 11.89 6.68 4.00
N PRO A 211 12.34 7.88 4.41
CA PRO A 211 11.51 8.73 5.27
C PRO A 211 10.32 9.35 4.54
N TYR A 212 10.20 9.18 3.22
CA TYR A 212 9.16 9.78 2.40
C TYR A 212 9.01 9.06 1.05
N ASP A 213 8.01 9.44 0.26
CA ASP A 213 7.79 9.01 -1.12
C ASP A 213 9.01 9.30 -1.99
N SER A 214 9.58 8.25 -2.59
CA SER A 214 10.86 8.34 -3.27
C SER A 214 10.78 8.98 -4.65
N GLY A 215 9.63 8.84 -5.33
CA GLY A 215 9.35 9.54 -6.58
C GLY A 215 9.30 11.04 -6.35
N GLN A 216 8.56 11.49 -5.33
CA GLN A 216 8.52 12.89 -4.94
C GLN A 216 9.89 13.40 -4.48
N TYR A 217 10.63 12.62 -3.68
CA TYR A 217 12.00 12.97 -3.31
C TYR A 217 12.90 13.18 -4.53
N GLY A 218 12.90 12.23 -5.49
CA GLY A 218 13.69 12.33 -6.71
C GLY A 218 13.37 13.59 -7.53
N MET A 219 12.08 13.90 -7.69
CA MET A 219 11.65 15.11 -8.39
C MET A 219 12.02 16.39 -7.64
N SER A 220 11.78 16.44 -6.33
CA SER A 220 11.97 17.65 -5.51
C SER A 220 13.42 17.95 -5.18
N CYS A 221 14.25 16.93 -4.96
CA CYS A 221 15.59 17.09 -4.42
C CYS A 221 16.70 16.96 -5.44
N TRP A 222 16.47 16.23 -6.54
CA TRP A 222 17.45 16.14 -7.62
C TRP A 222 17.06 16.95 -8.85
N HIS A 223 15.78 17.34 -8.97
CA HIS A 223 15.24 18.04 -10.13
C HIS A 223 15.49 17.33 -11.47
N GLN A 224 15.45 15.99 -11.46
CA GLN A 224 15.68 15.15 -12.64
C GLN A 224 14.41 14.37 -12.99
N GLY A 225 14.14 14.22 -14.29
CA GLY A 225 13.00 13.44 -14.79
C GLY A 225 11.63 14.08 -14.54
N ILE A 226 11.57 15.35 -14.09
CA ILE A 226 10.32 16.06 -13.86
C ILE A 226 9.58 16.22 -15.20
N PRO A 227 8.32 15.75 -15.33
CA PRO A 227 7.52 15.98 -16.52
C PRO A 227 7.30 17.49 -16.79
N GLU A 228 7.22 17.88 -18.05
CA GLU A 228 6.92 19.28 -18.41
C GLU A 228 5.59 19.72 -17.78
N GLY A 229 5.60 20.89 -17.13
CA GLY A 229 4.42 21.44 -16.44
C GLY A 229 4.15 20.86 -15.04
N PHE A 230 4.93 19.88 -14.57
CA PHE A 230 4.82 19.38 -13.20
C PHE A 230 5.70 20.19 -12.24
N ALA A 231 5.10 20.70 -11.16
CA ALA A 231 5.82 21.37 -10.08
C ALA A 231 5.90 20.41 -8.88
N PRO A 232 7.06 19.79 -8.61
CA PRO A 232 7.18 18.87 -7.49
C PRO A 232 7.03 19.62 -6.16
N PRO A 233 6.60 18.91 -5.09
CA PRO A 233 6.46 19.51 -3.77
C PRO A 233 7.79 20.07 -3.28
N GLN A 234 7.75 21.13 -2.46
CA GLN A 234 8.96 21.64 -1.84
C GLN A 234 9.30 20.80 -0.61
N LEU A 235 10.32 19.95 -0.74
CA LEU A 235 10.81 19.09 0.34
C LEU A 235 12.08 19.67 0.99
N ASN A 236 12.27 19.36 2.27
CA ASN A 236 13.50 19.65 3.00
C ASN A 236 14.56 18.59 2.68
N CYS A 237 15.19 18.71 1.51
CA CYS A 237 16.13 17.73 0.97
C CYS A 237 17.39 17.51 1.81
N SER A 238 17.77 18.47 2.67
CA SER A 238 18.90 18.33 3.59
C SER A 238 18.55 17.59 4.88
N SER A 239 17.27 17.27 5.11
CA SER A 239 16.85 16.54 6.30
C SER A 239 17.27 15.07 6.30
N TRP A 240 17.61 14.50 5.13
CA TRP A 240 17.94 13.08 4.98
C TRP A 240 19.24 12.89 4.19
N GLY A 241 20.14 12.06 4.72
CA GLY A 241 21.44 11.75 4.11
C GLY A 241 21.45 10.62 3.08
N GLU A 242 20.31 10.30 2.46
CA GLU A 242 20.16 9.23 1.46
C GLU A 242 20.56 7.81 1.96
N VAL A 243 20.62 7.57 3.28
CA VAL A 243 20.77 6.22 3.86
C VAL A 243 19.39 5.60 4.06
N LEU A 244 19.14 4.47 3.40
CA LEU A 244 17.91 3.70 3.56
C LEU A 244 17.90 2.95 4.89
N GLY A 245 16.70 2.75 5.43
CA GLY A 245 16.44 1.91 6.60
C GLY A 245 15.99 0.50 6.23
N THR A 246 15.77 -0.30 7.25
CA THR A 246 15.09 -1.61 7.21
C THR A 246 14.01 -1.65 8.29
N LEU A 247 13.20 -2.71 8.38
CA LEU A 247 12.21 -2.86 9.46
C LEU A 247 12.85 -2.93 10.87
N ASP A 248 14.12 -3.34 10.97
CA ASP A 248 14.85 -3.41 12.24
C ASP A 248 15.67 -2.17 12.57
N HIS A 249 16.12 -1.45 11.53
CA HIS A 249 17.04 -0.34 11.65
C HIS A 249 16.55 0.85 10.84
N PHE A 250 15.79 1.75 11.48
CA PHE A 250 15.24 2.94 10.82
C PHE A 250 15.24 4.21 11.69
N ASP A 251 15.84 4.20 12.89
CA ASP A 251 15.90 5.40 13.75
C ASP A 251 16.33 6.68 13.04
N HIS A 252 17.34 6.59 12.18
CA HIS A 252 17.86 7.71 11.39
C HIS A 252 16.84 8.27 10.38
N LEU A 253 15.67 7.64 10.21
CA LEU A 253 14.57 8.08 9.36
C LEU A 253 13.43 8.74 10.13
N ILE A 254 13.39 8.62 11.46
CA ILE A 254 12.29 9.16 12.28
C ILE A 254 12.23 10.69 12.17
N LEU A 255 13.35 11.37 12.43
CA LEU A 255 13.41 12.82 12.31
C LEU A 255 13.24 13.29 10.86
N PRO A 256 13.92 12.72 9.85
CA PRO A 256 13.67 13.08 8.47
C PRO A 256 12.20 12.95 8.04
N ASN A 257 11.47 11.90 8.45
CA ASN A 257 10.04 11.76 8.13
C ASN A 257 9.22 12.93 8.69
N LEU A 258 9.55 13.40 9.90
CA LEU A 258 8.88 14.55 10.51
C LEU A 258 9.29 15.89 9.88
N TYR A 259 10.51 16.02 9.35
CA TYR A 259 11.05 17.26 8.80
C TYR A 259 10.89 17.42 7.27
N MET A 260 10.69 16.32 6.53
CA MET A 260 10.76 16.31 5.06
C MET A 260 9.81 17.34 4.43
N MET A 261 8.62 17.52 5.01
CA MET A 261 7.59 18.42 4.48
C MET A 261 7.56 19.80 5.17
N GLY A 262 8.55 20.13 5.99
CA GLY A 262 8.56 21.32 6.86
C GLY A 262 8.52 22.69 6.15
N ASN A 263 8.74 22.74 4.82
CA ASN A 263 8.76 23.97 4.03
C ASN A 263 7.76 23.94 2.85
N TRP A 264 6.78 23.05 2.85
CA TRP A 264 5.89 22.94 1.70
C TRP A 264 4.89 24.10 1.62
N SER A 265 4.94 24.85 0.51
CA SER A 265 3.88 25.78 0.09
C SER A 265 3.29 25.33 -1.24
N LEU A 266 1.96 25.26 -1.32
CA LEU A 266 1.20 24.99 -2.56
C LEU A 266 0.42 26.25 -2.94
N GLY A 267 1.01 27.12 -3.75
CA GLY A 267 0.36 28.37 -4.18
C GLY A 267 -0.01 29.27 -2.99
N ASN A 268 -1.31 29.56 -2.81
CA ASN A 268 -1.82 30.34 -1.68
C ASN A 268 -1.91 29.56 -0.36
N PHE A 269 -1.65 28.26 -0.37
CA PHE A 269 -1.57 27.43 0.83
C PHE A 269 -0.14 27.41 1.34
N SER A 270 0.22 28.39 2.18
CA SER A 270 1.44 28.29 2.98
C SER A 270 1.14 27.47 4.23
N PHE A 271 1.36 26.16 4.18
CA PHE A 271 1.37 25.37 5.39
C PHE A 271 2.73 25.50 6.05
N ARG A 272 2.85 26.40 7.04
CA ARG A 272 3.98 26.34 7.96
C ARG A 272 3.75 25.16 8.90
N TYR A 273 4.14 23.96 8.47
CA TYR A 273 4.07 22.80 9.34
C TYR A 273 5.07 22.95 10.47
N ASN A 274 4.52 23.12 11.68
CA ASN A 274 5.30 23.06 12.91
C ASN A 274 5.55 21.58 13.23
N MET A 275 6.78 21.22 13.60
CA MET A 275 7.15 19.90 14.11
C MET A 275 6.14 19.34 15.11
N SER A 276 5.59 20.19 15.99
CA SER A 276 4.56 19.81 16.97
C SER A 276 3.31 19.20 16.31
N ALA A 277 2.89 19.69 15.14
CA ALA A 277 1.75 19.16 14.41
C ALA A 277 2.06 17.78 13.79
N ASN A 278 3.26 17.58 13.23
CA ASN A 278 3.67 16.28 12.69
C ASN A 278 3.82 15.23 13.79
N VAL A 279 4.33 15.62 14.96
CA VAL A 279 4.36 14.74 16.15
C VAL A 279 2.94 14.39 16.59
N GLN A 280 2.04 15.37 16.68
CA GLN A 280 0.63 15.12 17.07
C GLN A 280 -0.07 14.18 16.09
N SER A 281 0.10 14.42 14.79
CA SER A 281 -0.42 13.58 13.72
C SER A 281 0.12 12.14 13.84
N LEU A 282 1.44 11.97 13.83
CA LEU A 282 2.05 10.64 13.84
C LEU A 282 1.75 9.88 15.13
N PHE A 283 2.06 10.46 16.30
CA PHE A 283 1.92 9.75 17.56
C PHE A 283 0.46 9.62 18.00
N GLY A 284 -0.34 10.67 17.85
CA GLY A 284 -1.75 10.66 18.24
C GLY A 284 -2.60 9.67 17.43
N ARG A 285 -2.16 9.32 16.22
CA ARG A 285 -2.84 8.34 15.36
C ARG A 285 -2.21 6.97 15.34
N SER A 286 -0.90 6.88 15.56
CA SER A 286 -0.23 5.58 15.70
C SER A 286 -0.85 4.77 16.83
N ALA A 287 -0.66 3.45 16.80
CA ALA A 287 -1.13 2.61 17.89
C ALA A 287 -0.34 2.76 19.19
N ILE A 288 0.72 3.56 19.17
CA ILE A 288 1.46 3.92 20.38
C ILE A 288 0.52 4.67 21.32
N ALA A 289 -0.32 5.57 20.78
CA ALA A 289 -1.41 6.19 21.53
C ALA A 289 -2.51 5.18 21.85
N LYS A 290 -3.15 5.34 23.01
CA LYS A 290 -4.28 4.49 23.44
C LYS A 290 -5.62 4.92 22.82
N LEU A 291 -5.59 5.72 21.76
CA LEU A 291 -6.79 6.20 21.08
C LEU A 291 -7.59 5.01 20.52
N PRO A 292 -8.85 4.82 20.95
CA PRO A 292 -9.74 3.82 20.36
C PRO A 292 -9.86 4.03 18.86
N TYR A 293 -10.00 2.95 18.09
CA TYR A 293 -10.06 3.02 16.64
C TYR A 293 -11.21 3.90 16.15
N GLU A 294 -12.36 3.81 16.80
CA GLU A 294 -13.57 4.56 16.50
C GLU A 294 -13.37 6.08 16.70
N ALA A 295 -12.38 6.47 17.51
CA ALA A 295 -12.07 7.86 17.84
C ALA A 295 -10.90 8.43 17.02
N ILE A 296 -10.32 7.67 16.09
CA ILE A 296 -9.27 8.20 15.20
C ILE A 296 -9.93 9.24 14.27
N PRO A 297 -9.42 10.49 14.24
CA PRO A 297 -9.98 11.52 13.37
C PRO A 297 -9.77 11.16 11.89
N PRO A 298 -10.50 11.76 10.96
CA PRO A 298 -10.15 11.65 9.55
C PRO A 298 -8.84 12.40 9.25
N VAL A 299 -8.18 12.06 8.16
CA VAL A 299 -6.94 12.73 7.68
C VAL A 299 -7.19 13.49 6.41
N ASP A 300 -6.43 14.55 6.16
CA ASP A 300 -6.37 15.13 4.82
C ASP A 300 -5.35 14.37 3.94
N THR A 301 -5.27 14.78 2.67
CA THR A 301 -4.31 14.22 1.71
C THR A 301 -2.87 14.37 2.19
N PHE A 302 -2.55 15.50 2.81
CA PHE A 302 -1.19 15.83 3.20
C PHE A 302 -0.70 14.93 4.34
N GLU A 303 -1.53 14.74 5.35
CA GLU A 303 -1.25 13.82 6.44
C GLU A 303 -1.15 12.36 5.94
N ALA A 304 -2.01 11.98 4.99
CA ALA A 304 -2.01 10.64 4.44
C ALA A 304 -0.76 10.34 3.57
N VAL A 305 -0.14 11.35 2.92
CA VAL A 305 1.13 11.17 2.19
C VAL A 305 2.39 11.22 3.08
N GLN A 306 2.28 11.47 4.38
CA GLN A 306 3.43 11.48 5.30
C GLN A 306 3.94 10.08 5.72
N TYR A 307 3.60 9.04 4.97
CA TYR A 307 4.02 7.67 5.28
C TYR A 307 5.55 7.49 5.14
N LEU A 308 6.10 6.49 5.83
CA LEU A 308 7.41 5.96 5.47
C LEU A 308 7.21 5.08 4.24
N GLU A 309 7.99 5.29 3.19
CA GLU A 309 7.96 4.42 2.02
C GLU A 309 8.84 3.20 2.29
N THR A 310 8.30 1.99 2.24
CA THR A 310 8.91 0.76 2.78
C THR A 310 8.91 -0.34 1.70
N ASN A 311 9.64 -0.09 0.63
CA ASN A 311 9.61 -0.86 -0.61
C ASN A 311 10.19 -2.27 -0.48
N ILE A 312 9.67 -3.20 -1.27
CA ILE A 312 10.11 -4.60 -1.29
C ILE A 312 11.06 -4.85 -2.45
N LEU A 313 12.31 -5.18 -2.14
CA LEU A 313 13.37 -5.55 -3.08
C LEU A 313 13.33 -7.07 -3.38
N GLY A 314 12.26 -7.49 -4.06
CA GLY A 314 12.02 -8.89 -4.40
C GLY A 314 10.68 -9.11 -5.12
N ASN A 315 10.33 -10.38 -5.33
CA ASN A 315 9.12 -10.86 -6.00
C ASN A 315 8.36 -11.80 -5.04
N PRO A 316 7.56 -11.29 -4.09
CA PRO A 316 6.86 -12.10 -3.08
C PRO A 316 6.00 -13.20 -3.72
N ARG A 317 6.11 -14.44 -3.22
CA ARG A 317 5.32 -15.57 -3.74
C ARG A 317 3.88 -15.53 -3.27
N LEU A 318 2.94 -15.82 -4.15
CA LEU A 318 1.53 -15.90 -3.79
C LEU A 318 1.14 -17.36 -3.49
N PRO A 319 0.29 -17.61 -2.47
CA PRO A 319 -0.39 -16.61 -1.64
C PRO A 319 0.40 -16.11 -0.43
N ALA A 320 1.58 -16.67 -0.13
CA ALA A 320 2.26 -16.48 1.16
C ALA A 320 2.76 -15.05 1.46
N GLY A 321 3.17 -14.32 0.43
CA GLY A 321 3.73 -12.97 0.52
C GLY A 321 2.68 -11.89 0.81
N VAL A 322 1.40 -12.16 0.55
CA VAL A 322 0.28 -11.25 0.86
C VAL A 322 -0.52 -11.82 2.03
N SER A 323 -0.75 -10.99 3.05
CA SER A 323 -1.54 -11.35 4.23
C SER A 323 -3.03 -11.30 3.95
N PHE A 324 -3.49 -10.20 3.34
CA PHE A 324 -4.89 -9.91 3.05
C PHE A 324 -5.02 -8.81 1.99
N LEU A 325 -6.23 -8.60 1.49
CA LEU A 325 -6.57 -7.49 0.58
C LEU A 325 -7.51 -6.49 1.26
N ILE A 326 -7.47 -5.24 0.82
CA ILE A 326 -8.43 -4.20 1.18
C ILE A 326 -9.04 -3.62 -0.11
N GLY A 327 -10.36 -3.63 -0.22
CA GLY A 327 -11.07 -2.94 -1.30
C GLY A 327 -11.47 -1.52 -0.90
N ASN A 328 -11.29 -0.55 -1.80
CA ASN A 328 -11.87 0.78 -1.65
C ASN A 328 -13.38 0.69 -1.87
N GLY A 329 -14.15 0.79 -0.79
CA GLY A 329 -15.61 0.67 -0.85
C GLY A 329 -16.28 1.79 -1.64
N GLY A 330 -15.68 2.98 -1.69
CA GLY A 330 -16.17 4.09 -2.51
C GLY A 330 -16.12 3.78 -4.01
N THR A 331 -15.09 3.07 -4.46
CA THR A 331 -14.92 2.75 -5.89
C THR A 331 -15.54 1.42 -6.27
N LEU A 332 -15.31 0.37 -5.48
CA LEU A 332 -15.55 -1.02 -5.86
C LEU A 332 -16.84 -1.63 -5.30
N PHE A 333 -17.40 -1.08 -4.22
CA PHE A 333 -18.57 -1.69 -3.59
C PHE A 333 -19.79 -1.57 -4.49
N GLY A 334 -20.49 -2.69 -4.72
CA GLY A 334 -21.62 -2.76 -5.66
C GLY A 334 -21.24 -2.96 -7.13
N THR A 335 -19.96 -3.12 -7.49
CA THR A 335 -19.51 -3.25 -8.89
C THR A 335 -19.12 -4.68 -9.29
N ALA A 336 -18.95 -4.93 -10.59
CA ALA A 336 -18.44 -6.21 -11.07
C ALA A 336 -16.98 -6.47 -10.63
N LEU A 337 -16.14 -5.41 -10.62
CA LEU A 337 -14.75 -5.46 -10.14
C LEU A 337 -14.69 -5.75 -8.64
N GLY A 338 -15.59 -5.20 -7.84
CA GLY A 338 -15.68 -5.55 -6.42
C GLY A 338 -16.01 -7.03 -6.19
N ARG A 339 -16.85 -7.64 -7.04
CA ARG A 339 -17.07 -9.10 -7.02
C ARG A 339 -15.86 -9.88 -7.51
N GLN A 340 -15.09 -9.36 -8.46
CA GLN A 340 -13.82 -9.97 -8.87
C GLN A 340 -12.82 -9.98 -7.72
N LEU A 341 -12.71 -8.88 -6.96
CA LEU A 341 -11.87 -8.80 -5.77
C LEU A 341 -12.23 -9.88 -4.74
N GLN A 342 -13.52 -10.07 -4.43
CA GLN A 342 -13.98 -11.17 -3.56
C GLN A 342 -13.54 -12.54 -4.08
N ARG A 343 -13.65 -12.80 -5.39
CA ARG A 343 -13.23 -14.07 -6.01
C ARG A 343 -11.72 -14.28 -5.91
N VAL A 344 -10.91 -13.27 -6.23
CA VAL A 344 -9.44 -13.34 -6.15
C VAL A 344 -9.00 -13.60 -4.70
N ALA A 345 -9.58 -12.88 -3.75
CA ALA A 345 -9.30 -13.08 -2.33
C ALA A 345 -9.63 -14.52 -1.88
N ALA A 346 -10.81 -15.02 -2.25
CA ALA A 346 -11.23 -16.39 -1.94
C ALA A 346 -10.31 -17.44 -2.59
N ALA A 347 -9.98 -17.29 -3.87
CA ALA A 347 -9.11 -18.21 -4.61
C ALA A 347 -7.70 -18.30 -4.01
N ARG A 348 -7.19 -17.17 -3.49
CA ARG A 348 -5.86 -17.09 -2.87
C ARG A 348 -5.86 -17.42 -1.38
N GLY A 349 -7.03 -17.54 -0.75
CA GLY A 349 -7.16 -17.75 0.70
C GLY A 349 -6.68 -16.54 1.51
N TRP A 350 -6.96 -15.34 0.99
CA TRP A 350 -6.70 -14.06 1.65
C TRP A 350 -7.99 -13.53 2.28
N PRO A 351 -7.98 -13.17 3.58
CA PRO A 351 -9.03 -12.33 4.12
C PRO A 351 -9.20 -11.07 3.27
N LEU A 352 -10.44 -10.61 3.12
CA LEU A 352 -10.76 -9.36 2.46
C LEU A 352 -11.39 -8.40 3.46
N PHE A 353 -10.90 -7.17 3.46
CA PHE A 353 -11.49 -6.05 4.18
C PHE A 353 -11.98 -4.99 3.19
N TRP A 354 -12.92 -4.18 3.63
CA TRP A 354 -13.41 -3.03 2.88
C TRP A 354 -13.16 -1.76 3.68
N ALA A 355 -12.59 -0.74 3.03
CA ALA A 355 -12.39 0.57 3.61
C ALA A 355 -13.30 1.60 2.91
N MET A 356 -14.14 2.30 3.67
CA MET A 356 -15.07 3.30 3.13
C MET A 356 -14.39 4.68 3.08
N THR A 357 -13.39 4.84 2.20
CA THR A 357 -12.54 6.04 2.10
C THR A 357 -13.11 7.20 1.29
N GLY A 358 -14.43 7.26 1.10
CA GLY A 358 -15.08 8.24 0.23
C GLY A 358 -14.93 7.93 -1.26
N LEU A 359 -15.59 8.71 -2.11
CA LEU A 359 -15.53 8.52 -3.56
C LEU A 359 -14.30 9.22 -4.12
N PRO A 360 -13.46 8.56 -4.95
CA PRO A 360 -12.43 9.28 -5.68
C PRO A 360 -13.11 10.27 -6.64
N SER A 361 -12.75 11.54 -6.56
CA SER A 361 -13.12 12.50 -7.60
C SER A 361 -12.14 12.33 -8.77
N PRO A 362 -12.60 12.27 -10.03
CA PRO A 362 -11.70 12.29 -11.20
C PRO A 362 -10.77 13.51 -11.21
N GLN A 363 -11.11 14.59 -10.50
CA GLN A 363 -10.32 15.81 -10.41
C GLN A 363 -9.31 15.80 -9.25
N THR A 364 -9.41 14.87 -8.29
CA THR A 364 -8.56 14.90 -7.08
C THR A 364 -7.15 14.39 -7.28
N GLN A 365 -6.86 13.63 -8.34
CA GLN A 365 -5.48 13.23 -8.64
C GLN A 365 -4.57 14.42 -9.00
N ALA A 366 -5.11 15.49 -9.60
CA ALA A 366 -4.31 16.64 -10.03
C ALA A 366 -4.09 17.70 -8.93
N ASN A 367 -5.03 17.84 -7.99
CA ASN A 367 -5.05 18.99 -7.08
C ASN A 367 -4.71 18.69 -5.62
N PHE A 368 -4.48 17.43 -5.24
CA PHE A 368 -4.22 17.01 -3.84
C PHE A 368 -5.24 17.53 -2.81
N THR A 369 -6.40 17.98 -3.25
CA THR A 369 -7.52 18.40 -2.40
C THR A 369 -8.50 17.25 -2.30
N LEU A 370 -8.08 16.10 -1.75
CA LEU A 370 -9.06 15.06 -1.43
C LEU A 370 -9.95 15.56 -0.28
N PRO A 371 -11.23 15.14 -0.26
CA PRO A 371 -12.00 15.22 0.97
C PRO A 371 -11.25 14.51 2.11
N LEU A 372 -11.58 14.89 3.34
CA LEU A 372 -11.03 14.23 4.53
C LEU A 372 -11.28 12.71 4.43
N LEU A 373 -10.21 11.93 4.45
CA LEU A 373 -10.23 10.48 4.39
C LEU A 373 -10.57 9.93 5.78
N PRO A 374 -11.71 9.21 5.93
CA PRO A 374 -12.00 8.51 7.17
C PRO A 374 -10.87 7.53 7.53
N SER A 375 -10.66 7.32 8.84
CA SER A 375 -9.62 6.42 9.37
C SER A 375 -10.15 5.52 10.50
N ASN A 376 -11.46 5.25 10.42
CA ASN A 376 -12.21 4.45 11.37
C ASN A 376 -13.37 3.69 10.68
N ARG A 377 -13.23 3.42 9.38
CA ARG A 377 -14.24 2.90 8.47
C ARG A 377 -13.80 1.67 7.67
N ARG A 378 -13.18 0.71 8.37
CA ARG A 378 -12.83 -0.61 7.85
C ARG A 378 -13.69 -1.71 8.47
N PHE A 379 -14.16 -2.64 7.64
CA PHE A 379 -14.92 -3.81 8.08
C PHE A 379 -14.49 -5.07 7.30
N ALA A 380 -14.74 -6.25 7.88
CA ALA A 380 -14.46 -7.54 7.25
C ALA A 380 -15.52 -7.92 6.22
N ASP A 381 -15.08 -8.41 5.06
CA ASP A 381 -15.96 -9.02 4.08
C ASP A 381 -16.50 -10.36 4.61
N PRO A 382 -17.81 -10.52 4.79
CA PRO A 382 -18.36 -11.69 5.46
C PRO A 382 -18.13 -13.01 4.69
N ALA A 383 -18.07 -12.96 3.36
CA ALA A 383 -17.87 -14.13 2.52
C ALA A 383 -16.44 -14.68 2.64
N SER A 384 -15.44 -13.80 2.67
CA SER A 384 -14.04 -14.21 2.88
C SER A 384 -13.74 -14.60 4.33
N HIS A 385 -14.35 -13.90 5.28
CA HIS A 385 -13.98 -13.96 6.70
C HIS A 385 -14.32 -15.30 7.35
N ARG A 386 -15.53 -15.82 7.11
CA ARG A 386 -16.01 -17.06 7.76
C ARG A 386 -15.09 -18.26 7.55
N ALA A 387 -14.41 -18.33 6.41
CA ALA A 387 -13.52 -19.45 6.07
C ALA A 387 -12.05 -19.21 6.44
N LEU A 388 -11.64 -17.96 6.68
CA LEU A 388 -10.22 -17.58 6.70
C LEU A 388 -9.75 -16.99 8.03
N THR A 389 -10.66 -16.63 8.92
CA THR A 389 -10.32 -16.00 10.21
C THR A 389 -11.13 -16.56 11.38
N ASP A 390 -10.63 -16.36 12.58
CA ASP A 390 -11.19 -16.89 13.84
C ASP A 390 -12.28 -16.01 14.48
N ALA A 391 -12.43 -14.77 14.03
CA ALA A 391 -13.39 -13.86 14.62
C ALA A 391 -14.85 -14.22 14.24
N PRO A 392 -15.80 -14.10 15.19
CA PRO A 392 -17.20 -14.39 14.93
C PRO A 392 -17.83 -13.29 14.08
N LEU A 393 -18.69 -13.69 13.14
CA LEU A 393 -19.59 -12.78 12.42
C LEU A 393 -20.99 -12.82 13.03
N ALA A 394 -21.70 -11.70 12.95
CA ALA A 394 -23.13 -11.68 13.25
C ALA A 394 -23.89 -12.61 12.29
N GLU A 395 -24.95 -13.26 12.77
CA GLU A 395 -25.75 -14.21 11.97
C GLU A 395 -26.31 -13.57 10.68
N ASN A 396 -26.61 -12.28 10.73
CA ASN A 396 -27.14 -11.51 9.61
C ASN A 396 -26.09 -10.74 8.80
N ALA A 397 -24.78 -10.94 9.05
CA ALA A 397 -23.71 -10.19 8.38
C ALA A 397 -23.75 -10.37 6.86
N GLU A 398 -23.86 -11.61 6.36
CA GLU A 398 -23.94 -11.89 4.92
C GLU A 398 -25.16 -11.22 4.28
N LYS A 399 -26.33 -11.34 4.92
CA LYS A 399 -27.56 -10.72 4.42
C LYS A 399 -27.46 -9.20 4.38
N GLY A 400 -27.00 -8.57 5.47
CA GLY A 400 -26.84 -7.12 5.54
C GLY A 400 -25.83 -6.58 4.53
N PHE A 401 -24.73 -7.32 4.30
CA PHE A 401 -23.76 -6.98 3.26
C PHE A 401 -24.38 -7.01 1.86
N GLU A 402 -25.11 -8.08 1.52
CA GLU A 402 -25.73 -8.24 0.20
C GLU A 402 -26.86 -7.21 -0.05
N GLU A 403 -27.61 -6.83 0.97
CA GLU A 403 -28.60 -5.75 0.90
C GLU A 403 -27.95 -4.41 0.55
N VAL A 404 -26.89 -4.02 1.27
CA VAL A 404 -26.17 -2.76 0.98
C VAL A 404 -25.44 -2.85 -0.37
N TRP A 405 -24.92 -4.02 -0.75
CA TRP A 405 -24.31 -4.24 -2.06
C TRP A 405 -25.30 -4.00 -3.20
N ALA A 406 -26.51 -4.55 -3.08
CA ALA A 406 -27.56 -4.37 -4.07
C ALA A 406 -28.00 -2.90 -4.19
N GLN A 407 -28.14 -2.20 -3.06
CA GLN A 407 -28.41 -0.75 -3.04
C GLN A 407 -27.29 0.03 -3.76
N ALA A 408 -26.02 -0.26 -3.44
CA ALA A 408 -24.89 0.41 -4.07
C ALA A 408 -24.85 0.17 -5.58
N LYS A 409 -25.13 -1.06 -6.02
CA LYS A 409 -25.24 -1.42 -7.43
C LYS A 409 -26.36 -0.62 -8.12
N GLU A 410 -27.56 -0.62 -7.56
CA GLU A 410 -28.72 0.11 -8.11
C GLU A 410 -28.44 1.60 -8.23
N LEU A 411 -27.84 2.22 -7.21
CA LEU A 411 -27.49 3.65 -7.24
C LEU A 411 -26.48 3.96 -8.34
N ARG A 412 -25.45 3.12 -8.52
CA ARG A 412 -24.44 3.29 -9.59
C ARG A 412 -25.03 3.15 -10.98
N GLU A 413 -26.01 2.27 -11.16
CA GLU A 413 -26.71 2.09 -12.45
C GLU A 413 -27.59 3.29 -12.80
N ASN A 414 -28.08 4.02 -11.80
CA ASN A 414 -29.03 5.11 -11.99
C ASN A 414 -28.44 6.51 -11.93
N ARG A 415 -27.29 6.73 -11.26
CA ARG A 415 -26.67 8.06 -11.13
C ARG A 415 -25.20 8.01 -10.67
N ASN A 416 -24.57 9.18 -10.74
CA ASN A 416 -23.31 9.42 -10.04
C ASN A 416 -23.51 9.37 -8.53
N LEU A 417 -22.56 8.73 -7.85
CA LEU A 417 -22.55 8.63 -6.41
C LEU A 417 -22.10 9.94 -5.75
N THR A 418 -22.51 10.13 -4.51
CA THR A 418 -22.15 11.24 -3.63
C THR A 418 -21.54 10.71 -2.33
N GLU A 419 -20.84 11.57 -1.58
CA GLU A 419 -20.31 11.20 -0.25
C GLU A 419 -21.42 10.72 0.71
N ALA A 420 -22.63 11.29 0.59
CA ALA A 420 -23.79 10.89 1.39
C ALA A 420 -24.22 9.45 1.12
N ASP A 421 -24.02 8.94 -0.10
CA ASP A 421 -24.33 7.54 -0.43
C ASP A 421 -23.38 6.59 0.29
N SER A 422 -22.08 6.89 0.22
CA SER A 422 -21.05 6.11 0.92
C SER A 422 -21.25 6.16 2.43
N GLU A 423 -21.68 7.30 2.99
CA GLU A 423 -22.04 7.43 4.39
C GLU A 423 -23.26 6.58 4.75
N GLY A 424 -24.31 6.61 3.93
CA GLY A 424 -25.51 5.81 4.14
C GLY A 424 -25.24 4.30 4.11
N TRP A 425 -24.35 3.84 3.23
CA TRP A 425 -23.90 2.44 3.22
C TRP A 425 -23.13 2.09 4.48
N TRP A 426 -22.21 2.97 4.90
CA TRP A 426 -21.42 2.78 6.11
C TRP A 426 -22.30 2.61 7.35
N GLN A 427 -23.28 3.51 7.53
CA GLN A 427 -24.21 3.45 8.66
C GLN A 427 -25.00 2.14 8.70
N GLN A 428 -25.43 1.60 7.56
CA GLN A 428 -26.10 0.31 7.48
C GLN A 428 -25.16 -0.87 7.80
N LEU A 429 -23.93 -0.82 7.29
CA LEU A 429 -22.94 -1.89 7.48
C LEU A 429 -22.46 -1.97 8.93
N THR A 430 -22.26 -0.85 9.62
CA THR A 430 -21.78 -0.87 11.03
C THR A 430 -22.72 -1.60 11.98
N ALA A 431 -24.02 -1.75 11.64
CA ALA A 431 -24.97 -2.51 12.44
C ALA A 431 -24.86 -4.04 12.28
N THR A 432 -24.20 -4.53 11.22
CA THR A 432 -24.21 -5.95 10.85
C THR A 432 -22.83 -6.56 10.60
N GLN A 433 -21.85 -5.73 10.25
CA GLN A 433 -20.51 -6.19 9.87
C GLN A 433 -19.53 -6.13 11.04
N LEU A 434 -18.49 -6.97 10.96
CA LEU A 434 -17.38 -6.94 11.89
C LEU A 434 -16.45 -5.77 11.56
N MET A 435 -16.46 -4.78 12.44
CA MET A 435 -15.59 -3.61 12.39
C MET A 435 -14.17 -3.99 12.78
N VAL A 436 -13.19 -3.60 11.98
CA VAL A 436 -11.79 -3.95 12.21
C VAL A 436 -10.89 -2.73 12.08
N ALA A 437 -9.80 -2.71 12.84
CA ALA A 437 -8.75 -1.72 12.74
C ALA A 437 -7.47 -2.34 12.15
N PRO A 438 -6.54 -1.52 11.63
CA PRO A 438 -5.20 -1.96 11.28
C PRO A 438 -4.50 -2.70 12.43
N VAL A 439 -3.65 -3.67 12.11
CA VAL A 439 -2.86 -4.42 13.10
C VAL A 439 -1.85 -3.48 13.77
N THR A 440 -1.65 -3.69 15.07
CA THR A 440 -0.79 -2.87 15.91
C THR A 440 0.05 -3.74 16.83
N HIS A 441 1.20 -3.23 17.26
CA HIS A 441 2.08 -3.95 18.17
C HIS A 441 1.45 -4.17 19.55
N GLY A 442 1.70 -5.36 20.13
CA GLY A 442 1.40 -5.65 21.53
C GLY A 442 -0.07 -6.02 21.82
N ARG A 443 -0.95 -5.93 20.83
CA ARG A 443 -2.34 -6.40 20.96
C ARG A 443 -2.58 -7.74 20.27
N CYS A 444 -1.93 -7.96 19.13
CA CYS A 444 -2.16 -9.12 18.28
C CYS A 444 -0.88 -9.94 18.06
N ALA A 445 -1.06 -11.24 17.82
CA ALA A 445 0.00 -12.12 17.38
C ALA A 445 0.37 -11.86 15.91
N SER A 446 1.54 -12.33 15.47
CA SER A 446 2.06 -12.11 14.11
C SER A 446 1.21 -12.70 12.99
N HIS A 447 0.35 -13.68 13.29
CA HIS A 447 -0.57 -14.29 12.31
C HIS A 447 -1.93 -13.57 12.24
N CYS A 448 -2.10 -12.48 13.00
CA CYS A 448 -3.31 -11.68 12.99
C CYS A 448 -3.28 -10.63 11.88
N VAL A 449 -4.45 -10.38 11.30
CA VAL A 449 -4.63 -9.55 10.10
C VAL A 449 -5.48 -8.31 10.36
N ALA A 450 -6.09 -8.22 11.53
CA ALA A 450 -6.84 -7.04 11.97
C ALA A 450 -6.94 -7.00 13.50
N GLN A 451 -7.31 -5.84 14.04
CA GLN A 451 -7.58 -5.65 15.45
C GLN A 451 -9.07 -5.34 15.68
N LEU A 452 -9.63 -5.84 16.80
CA LEU A 452 -10.97 -5.48 17.29
C LEU A 452 -10.87 -4.46 18.43
N SER A 453 -12.01 -3.93 18.88
CA SER A 453 -12.08 -3.14 20.12
C SER A 453 -11.60 -3.97 21.33
N VAL A 454 -11.95 -5.26 21.34
CA VAL A 454 -11.51 -6.26 22.32
C VAL A 454 -11.00 -7.50 21.58
N GLY A 455 -9.69 -7.59 21.38
CA GLY A 455 -9.05 -8.75 20.75
C GLY A 455 -8.54 -8.48 19.33
N CYS A 456 -8.37 -9.56 18.57
CA CYS A 456 -7.75 -9.56 17.25
C CYS A 456 -8.51 -10.47 16.30
N VAL A 457 -8.36 -10.20 15.00
CA VAL A 457 -8.82 -11.09 13.93
C VAL A 457 -7.59 -11.82 13.41
N CYS A 458 -7.56 -13.13 13.60
CA CYS A 458 -6.40 -13.94 13.27
C CYS A 458 -6.72 -14.99 12.22
N ARG A 459 -5.74 -15.31 11.37
CA ARG A 459 -5.94 -16.32 10.32
C ARG A 459 -6.15 -17.67 11.00
N VAL A 460 -7.16 -18.41 10.57
CA VAL A 460 -7.27 -19.82 10.97
C VAL A 460 -6.09 -20.57 10.35
N ALA A 461 -5.40 -21.38 11.14
CA ALA A 461 -4.42 -22.29 10.59
C ALA A 461 -5.13 -23.13 9.54
N LYS A 462 -4.60 -23.17 8.30
CA LYS A 462 -5.11 -24.12 7.31
C LYS A 462 -4.98 -25.48 7.97
N VAL A 463 -6.12 -26.12 8.24
CA VAL A 463 -6.12 -27.56 8.53
C VAL A 463 -5.57 -28.15 7.25
N GLU A 464 -4.30 -28.54 7.27
CA GLU A 464 -3.74 -29.38 6.22
C GLU A 464 -4.62 -30.62 6.22
N VAL A 465 -5.60 -30.65 5.32
CA VAL A 465 -6.32 -31.87 5.01
C VAL A 465 -5.24 -32.74 4.38
N MET A 466 -4.58 -33.53 5.23
CA MET A 466 -3.70 -34.59 4.78
C MET A 466 -4.57 -35.47 3.89
N LEU A 467 -4.41 -35.32 2.58
CA LEU A 467 -4.99 -36.22 1.60
C LEU A 467 -4.25 -37.55 1.81
N VAL A 468 -4.89 -38.45 2.55
CA VAL A 468 -4.43 -39.83 2.80
C VAL A 468 -4.68 -40.67 1.56
#